data_AF-A0A0K1JJR3-F1
#
_entry.id   AF-A0A0K1JJR3-F1
#
_cell.length_a   1.000
_cell.length_b   1.000
_cell.length_c   1.000
_cell.angle_alpha   90.00
_cell.angle_beta   90.00
_cell.angle_gamma   90.00
#
_symmetry.space_group_name_H-M   'P 1'
#
loop_
_entity.id
_entity.type
_entity.pdbx_description
1 polymer ?
#
loop_
_entity_poly.entity_id
_entity_poly.type
_entity_poly.pdbx_seq_one_letter_code
_entity_poly.pdbx_strand_id
1 'polypeptide(L)'
;MSADRLLPPLLRDRSTPVAAVLAGVVPVTFGAVTGLALDRSPVVYLVLLAVAGVGGVGAGIEHDSTMGGLRRGLVGGALFTTGILVTHLLINGAHEDQLPSPRILLYVLNCGVGALFGVLGTRLRARLAG
;
A
#
# COMPACT_ATOMS: atom_id res chain seq x y z
N MET A 1 10.05 -26.56 13.87
CA MET A 1 10.51 -25.61 12.82
C MET A 1 10.23 -24.22 13.37
N SER A 2 11.24 -23.42 13.75
CA SER A 2 10.99 -22.12 14.40
C SER A 2 10.23 -21.17 13.45
N ALA A 3 9.22 -20.48 13.99
CA ALA A 3 8.38 -19.53 13.26
C ALA A 3 9.17 -18.45 12.52
N ASP A 4 10.38 -18.13 12.99
CA ASP A 4 11.30 -17.18 12.35
C ASP A 4 11.65 -17.48 10.89
N ARG A 5 11.69 -18.76 10.47
CA ARG A 5 11.96 -19.09 9.06
C ARG A 5 10.80 -18.75 8.13
N LEU A 6 9.58 -18.60 8.66
CA LEU A 6 8.38 -18.27 7.90
C LEU A 6 8.16 -16.77 7.77
N LEU A 7 8.86 -15.95 8.58
CA LEU A 7 8.74 -14.50 8.51
C LEU A 7 9.50 -13.95 7.29
N PRO A 8 8.92 -12.98 6.57
CA PRO A 8 9.65 -12.29 5.52
C PRO A 8 10.87 -11.56 6.14
N PRO A 9 11.98 -11.47 5.39
CA PRO A 9 13.15 -10.72 5.82
C PRO A 9 12.80 -9.24 5.98
N LEU A 10 13.52 -8.53 6.84
CA LEU A 10 13.30 -7.10 7.00
C LEU A 10 13.67 -6.38 5.70
N LEU A 11 12.96 -5.30 5.41
CA LEU A 11 13.22 -4.50 4.20
C LEU A 11 14.65 -3.97 4.17
N ARG A 12 15.21 -3.63 5.34
CA ARG A 12 16.58 -3.12 5.50
C ARG A 12 17.66 -4.18 5.26
N ASP A 13 17.31 -5.46 5.35
CA ASP A 13 18.24 -6.58 5.14
C ASP A 13 18.28 -6.99 3.65
N ARG A 14 17.37 -6.46 2.83
CA ARG A 14 17.33 -6.68 1.38
C ARG A 14 18.35 -5.76 0.70
N SER A 15 18.80 -6.14 -0.50
CA SER A 15 19.63 -5.27 -1.33
C SER A 15 18.88 -3.99 -1.70
N THR A 16 19.62 -2.88 -1.84
CA THR A 16 19.05 -1.55 -2.14
C THR A 16 18.10 -1.54 -3.35
N PRO A 17 18.39 -2.22 -4.48
CA PRO A 17 17.47 -2.25 -5.62
C PRO A 17 16.15 -2.94 -5.28
N VAL A 18 16.20 -4.07 -4.55
CA VAL A 18 14.99 -4.80 -4.16
C VAL A 18 14.15 -3.97 -3.20
N ALA A 19 14.79 -3.32 -2.21
CA ALA A 19 14.10 -2.44 -1.28
C ALA A 19 13.43 -1.26 -2.01
N ALA A 20 14.11 -0.64 -2.99
CA ALA A 20 13.56 0.45 -3.78
C ALA A 20 12.36 0.02 -4.63
N VAL A 21 12.42 -1.17 -5.24
CA VAL A 21 11.30 -1.73 -6.01
C VAL A 21 10.10 -2.00 -5.11
N LEU A 22 10.30 -2.68 -3.98
CA LEU A 22 9.22 -3.04 -3.05
C LEU A 22 8.60 -1.80 -2.36
N ALA A 23 9.43 -0.82 -2.00
CA ALA A 23 8.99 0.38 -1.29
C ALA A 23 8.40 1.45 -2.22
N GLY A 24 8.89 1.53 -3.46
CA GLY A 24 8.59 2.59 -4.41
C GLY A 24 7.79 2.11 -5.62
N VAL A 25 8.39 1.25 -6.45
CA VAL A 25 7.83 0.86 -7.75
C VAL A 25 6.52 0.11 -7.59
N VAL A 26 6.48 -0.91 -6.74
CA VAL A 26 5.31 -1.76 -6.51
C VAL A 26 4.07 -0.96 -6.11
N PRO A 27 4.09 -0.09 -5.08
CA PRO A 27 2.89 0.67 -4.72
C PRO A 27 2.44 1.64 -5.82
N VAL A 28 3.37 2.28 -6.55
CA VAL A 28 3.01 3.18 -7.65
C VAL A 28 2.34 2.42 -8.79
N THR A 29 2.93 1.30 -9.24
CA THR A 29 2.38 0.52 -10.36
C THR A 29 1.07 -0.14 -9.98
N PHE A 30 0.95 -0.66 -8.76
CA PHE A 30 -0.31 -1.24 -8.28
C PHE A 30 -1.40 -0.17 -8.14
N GLY A 31 -1.04 1.03 -7.69
CA GLY A 31 -1.91 2.21 -7.69
C GLY A 31 -2.39 2.56 -9.10
N ALA A 32 -1.50 2.58 -10.08
CA ALA A 32 -1.86 2.85 -11.47
C ALA A 32 -2.86 1.83 -12.05
N VAL A 33 -2.60 0.53 -11.83
CA VAL A 33 -3.54 -0.54 -12.22
C VAL A 33 -4.90 -0.38 -11.53
N THR A 34 -4.90 0.04 -10.27
CA THR A 34 -6.13 0.29 -9.51
C THR A 34 -6.88 1.51 -10.07
N GLY A 35 -6.17 2.58 -10.46
CA GLY A 35 -6.75 3.73 -11.15
C GLY A 35 -7.37 3.37 -12.50
N LEU A 36 -6.75 2.47 -13.27
CA LEU A 36 -7.34 1.95 -14.52
C LEU A 36 -8.65 1.18 -14.28
N ALA A 37 -8.82 0.55 -13.12
CA ALA A 37 -10.01 -0.21 -12.78
C ALA A 37 -11.15 0.68 -12.30
N LEU A 38 -10.84 1.80 -11.63
CA LEU A 38 -11.81 2.78 -11.14
C LEU A 38 -12.80 3.19 -12.26
N ASP A 39 -12.28 3.53 -13.44
CA ASP A 39 -13.11 3.97 -14.56
C ASP A 39 -13.82 2.84 -15.32
N ARG A 40 -13.49 1.56 -15.04
CA ARG A 40 -14.02 0.41 -15.81
C ARG A 40 -14.98 -0.46 -15.02
N SER A 41 -14.70 -0.70 -13.75
CA SER A 41 -15.51 -1.60 -12.92
C SER A 41 -15.33 -1.29 -11.43
N PRO A 42 -16.38 -0.82 -10.75
CA PRO A 42 -16.37 -0.59 -9.31
C PRO A 42 -16.01 -1.86 -8.51
N VAL A 43 -16.45 -3.03 -8.97
CA VAL A 43 -16.15 -4.32 -8.32
C VAL A 43 -14.66 -4.63 -8.39
N VAL A 44 -14.04 -4.48 -9.56
CA VAL A 44 -12.59 -4.71 -9.72
C VAL A 44 -11.79 -3.71 -8.89
N TYR A 45 -12.19 -2.44 -8.89
CA TYR A 45 -11.57 -1.42 -8.05
C TYR A 45 -11.60 -1.80 -6.57
N LEU A 46 -12.74 -2.23 -6.03
CA LEU A 46 -12.88 -2.66 -4.64
C LEU A 46 -12.02 -3.90 -4.31
N VAL A 47 -11.97 -4.89 -5.21
CA VAL A 47 -11.11 -6.07 -5.04
C VAL A 47 -9.64 -5.66 -4.99
N LEU A 48 -9.20 -4.76 -5.88
CA LEU A 48 -7.83 -4.25 -5.87
C LEU A 48 -7.50 -3.46 -4.61
N LEU A 49 -8.44 -2.67 -4.06
CA LEU A 49 -8.25 -2.02 -2.76
C LEU A 49 -8.07 -3.04 -1.63
N ALA A 50 -8.83 -4.13 -1.62
CA ALA A 50 -8.66 -5.20 -0.63
C ALA A 50 -7.27 -5.86 -0.75
N VAL A 51 -6.82 -6.14 -1.98
CA VAL A 51 -5.47 -6.66 -2.25
C VAL A 51 -4.39 -5.66 -1.82
N ALA A 52 -4.57 -4.35 -2.08
CA ALA A 52 -3.68 -3.30 -1.60
C ALA A 52 -3.59 -3.30 -0.07
N GLY A 53 -4.71 -3.52 0.62
CA GLY A 53 -4.74 -3.62 2.07
C GLY A 53 -3.92 -4.80 2.60
N VAL A 54 -4.08 -5.98 2.01
CA VAL A 54 -3.24 -7.16 2.33
C VAL A 54 -1.77 -6.87 2.08
N GLY A 55 -1.44 -6.25 0.93
CA GLY A 55 -0.08 -5.83 0.61
C GLY A 55 0.49 -4.81 1.61
N GLY A 56 -0.34 -3.87 2.08
CA GLY A 56 0.04 -2.87 3.08
C GLY A 56 0.37 -3.48 4.44
N VAL A 57 -0.42 -4.46 4.88
CA VAL A 57 -0.12 -5.25 6.08
C VAL A 57 1.17 -6.04 5.88
N GLY A 58 1.32 -6.72 4.73
CA GLY A 58 2.53 -7.45 4.37
C GLY A 58 3.80 -6.59 4.41
N ALA A 59 3.74 -5.38 3.86
CA ALA A 59 4.84 -4.41 3.90
C ALA A 59 5.18 -3.97 5.34
N GLY A 60 4.20 -3.93 6.24
CA GLY A 60 4.42 -3.69 7.66
C GLY A 60 5.16 -4.84 8.35
N ILE A 61 4.96 -6.10 7.94
CA ILE A 61 5.67 -7.27 8.50
C ILE A 61 7.18 -7.21 8.21
N GLU A 62 7.62 -6.46 7.18
CA GLU A 62 9.03 -6.25 6.86
C GLU A 62 9.74 -5.22 7.77
N HIS A 63 9.06 -4.74 8.83
CA HIS A 63 9.60 -3.79 9.79
C HIS A 63 9.54 -4.35 11.22
N ASP A 64 10.55 -4.01 12.02
CA ASP A 64 10.71 -4.45 13.42
C ASP A 64 10.23 -3.41 14.45
N SER A 65 9.93 -2.19 14.00
CA SER A 65 9.45 -1.10 14.84
C SER A 65 8.11 -0.56 14.35
N THR A 66 7.21 -0.26 15.29
CA THR A 66 5.89 0.34 15.00
C THR A 66 6.02 1.63 14.18
N MET A 67 7.00 2.47 14.50
CA MET A 67 7.25 3.72 13.77
C MET A 67 7.75 3.45 12.33
N GLY A 68 8.57 2.42 12.13
CA GLY A 68 8.98 1.96 10.81
C GLY A 68 7.78 1.52 9.97
N GLY A 69 6.91 0.68 10.55
CA GLY A 69 5.66 0.26 9.91
C GLY A 69 4.75 1.44 9.56
N LEU A 70 4.54 2.37 10.50
CA LEU A 70 3.74 3.58 10.28
C LEU A 70 4.27 4.41 9.10
N ARG A 71 5.58 4.70 9.07
CA ARG A 71 6.21 5.46 7.98
C ARG A 71 6.10 4.73 6.64
N ARG A 72 6.36 3.41 6.63
CA ARG A 72 6.24 2.58 5.43
C ARG A 72 4.83 2.59 4.88
N GLY A 73 3.84 2.46 5.76
CA GLY A 73 2.43 2.48 5.43
C GLY A 73 1.97 3.84 4.89
N LEU A 74 2.40 4.94 5.53
CA LEU A 74 2.10 6.30 5.08
C LEU A 74 2.68 6.57 3.69
N VAL A 75 3.97 6.29 3.48
CA VAL A 75 4.64 6.48 2.19
C VAL A 75 4.04 5.54 1.13
N GLY A 76 3.74 4.30 1.48
CA GLY A 76 3.09 3.35 0.59
C GLY A 76 1.70 3.81 0.15
N GLY A 77 0.86 4.27 1.08
CA GLY A 77 -0.47 4.80 0.80
C GLY A 77 -0.44 6.06 -0.06
N ALA A 78 0.53 6.95 0.19
CA ALA A 78 0.81 8.11 -0.64
C ALA A 78 1.14 7.72 -2.09
N LEU A 79 2.16 6.86 -2.29
CA LEU A 79 2.59 6.41 -3.61
C LEU A 79 1.48 5.67 -4.37
N PHE A 80 0.76 4.80 -3.68
CA PHE A 80 -0.39 4.07 -4.22
C PHE A 80 -1.48 5.04 -4.72
N THR A 81 -1.83 6.04 -3.91
CA THR A 81 -2.88 7.00 -4.28
C THR A 81 -2.43 7.94 -5.39
N THR A 82 -1.15 8.33 -5.41
CA THR A 82 -0.57 9.05 -6.56
C THR A 82 -0.74 8.24 -7.84
N GLY A 83 -0.45 6.94 -7.82
CA GLY A 83 -0.64 6.06 -8.98
C GLY A 83 -2.09 6.05 -9.48
N ILE A 84 -3.06 5.93 -8.56
CA ILE A 84 -4.49 6.00 -8.89
C ILE A 84 -4.83 7.33 -9.57
N LEU A 85 -4.49 8.45 -8.93
CA LEU A 85 -4.87 9.79 -9.37
C LEU A 85 -4.20 10.15 -10.71
N VAL A 86 -2.90 9.90 -10.85
CA VAL A 86 -2.18 10.15 -12.11
C VAL A 86 -2.81 9.36 -13.24
N THR A 87 -3.14 8.08 -13.01
CA THR A 87 -3.70 7.24 -14.07
C THR A 87 -5.10 7.69 -14.47
N HIS A 88 -5.96 8.00 -13.50
CA HIS A 88 -7.28 8.55 -13.75
C HIS A 88 -7.23 9.89 -14.51
N LEU A 89 -6.25 10.75 -14.19
CA LEU A 89 -6.00 11.99 -14.96
C LEU A 89 -5.55 11.70 -16.40
N LEU A 90 -4.63 10.75 -16.61
CA LEU A 90 -4.07 10.44 -17.93
C LEU A 90 -5.11 9.87 -18.90
N ILE A 91 -6.10 9.13 -18.39
CA ILE A 91 -7.15 8.52 -19.23
C ILE A 91 -8.39 9.40 -19.37
N ASN A 92 -8.37 10.64 -18.85
CA ASN A 92 -9.54 11.53 -18.77
C ASN A 92 -10.75 10.78 -18.18
N GLY A 93 -10.56 10.10 -17.06
CA GLY A 93 -11.56 9.24 -16.46
C GLY A 93 -12.89 9.95 -16.23
N ALA A 94 -13.98 9.37 -16.74
CA ALA A 94 -15.31 9.98 -16.69
C ALA A 94 -16.01 9.79 -15.32
N HIS A 95 -15.53 8.87 -14.48
CA HIS A 95 -16.18 8.51 -13.21
C HIS A 95 -15.64 9.31 -12.03
N GLU A 96 -15.74 10.64 -12.12
CA GLU A 96 -15.36 11.53 -11.01
C GLU A 96 -16.28 11.34 -9.79
N ASP A 97 -17.49 10.83 -9.98
CA ASP A 97 -18.48 10.54 -8.96
C ASP A 97 -18.01 9.48 -7.95
N GLN A 98 -17.09 8.60 -8.36
CA GLN A 98 -16.51 7.57 -7.50
C GLN A 98 -15.33 8.07 -6.66
N LEU A 99 -14.82 9.27 -6.95
CA LEU A 99 -13.74 9.89 -6.18
C LEU A 99 -14.31 10.81 -5.09
N PRO A 100 -13.79 10.75 -3.85
CA PRO A 100 -14.11 11.75 -2.84
C PRO A 100 -13.82 13.16 -3.36
N SER A 101 -14.77 14.06 -3.20
CA SER A 101 -14.59 15.49 -3.44
C SER A 101 -14.42 16.21 -2.09
N PRO A 102 -13.29 16.89 -1.83
CA PRO A 102 -12.15 17.13 -2.75
C PRO A 102 -11.20 15.92 -2.88
N ARG A 103 -10.55 15.77 -4.04
CA ARG A 103 -9.67 14.61 -4.37
C ARG A 103 -8.54 14.38 -3.36
N ILE A 104 -8.06 15.45 -2.72
CA ILE A 104 -7.06 15.37 -1.65
C ILE A 104 -7.53 14.51 -0.47
N LEU A 105 -8.84 14.39 -0.25
CA LEU A 105 -9.41 13.56 0.79
C LEU A 105 -9.07 12.08 0.57
N LEU A 106 -9.11 11.58 -0.68
CA LEU A 106 -8.70 10.21 -0.99
C LEU A 106 -7.22 9.99 -0.62
N TYR A 107 -6.37 10.96 -0.92
CA TYR A 107 -4.94 10.91 -0.60
C TYR A 107 -4.71 10.82 0.91
N VAL A 108 -5.37 11.69 1.68
CA VAL A 108 -5.24 11.70 3.14
C VAL A 108 -5.78 10.40 3.75
N LEU A 109 -6.94 9.92 3.29
CA LEU A 109 -7.54 8.68 3.78
C LEU A 109 -6.64 7.47 3.51
N ASN A 110 -6.15 7.32 2.28
CA ASN A 110 -5.29 6.19 1.94
C ASN A 110 -3.90 6.27 2.61
N CYS A 111 -3.36 7.47 2.85
CA CYS A 111 -2.18 7.62 3.70
C CYS A 111 -2.44 7.12 5.13
N GLY A 112 -3.58 7.51 5.72
CA GLY A 112 -3.97 7.09 7.07
C GLY A 112 -4.24 5.60 7.18
N VAL A 113 -5.01 5.03 6.24
CA VAL A 113 -5.29 3.60 6.16
C VAL A 113 -4.00 2.82 5.91
N GLY A 114 -3.13 3.31 5.03
CA GLY A 114 -1.81 2.72 4.80
C GLY A 114 -0.96 2.70 6.06
N ALA A 115 -0.89 3.82 6.79
CA ALA A 115 -0.18 3.89 8.08
C ALA A 115 -0.74 2.89 9.11
N LEU A 116 -2.07 2.76 9.19
CA LEU A 116 -2.73 1.76 10.03
C LEU A 116 -2.30 0.34 9.63
N PHE A 117 -2.35 -0.02 8.35
CA PHE A 117 -1.93 -1.34 7.87
C PHE A 117 -0.46 -1.61 8.12
N GLY A 118 0.42 -0.61 7.96
CA GLY A 118 1.83 -0.73 8.30
C GLY A 118 2.05 -1.05 9.78
N VAL A 119 1.32 -0.37 10.68
CA VAL A 119 1.33 -0.66 12.12
C VAL A 119 0.78 -2.06 12.42
N LEU A 120 -0.33 -2.46 11.80
CA LEU A 120 -0.90 -3.79 11.97
C LEU A 120 0.09 -4.89 11.55
N GLY A 121 0.80 -4.69 10.43
CA GLY A 121 1.85 -5.61 9.97
C GLY A 121 2.98 -5.76 10.98
N THR A 122 3.48 -4.66 11.55
CA THR A 122 4.53 -4.73 12.58
C THR A 122 4.06 -5.45 13.84
N ARG A 123 2.80 -5.23 14.27
CA ARG A 123 2.21 -5.92 15.43
C ARG A 123 2.04 -7.40 15.15
N LEU A 124 1.64 -7.77 13.93
CA LEU A 124 1.54 -9.16 13.51
C LEU A 124 2.92 -9.83 13.53
N ARG A 125 3.96 -9.18 12.99
CA ARG A 125 5.34 -9.67 13.08
C ARG A 125 5.76 -9.93 14.53
N ALA A 126 5.55 -8.96 15.42
CA ALA A 126 5.91 -9.08 16.82
C ALA A 126 5.21 -10.26 17.52
N ARG A 127 3.96 -10.55 17.14
CA ARG A 127 3.19 -11.72 17.65
C ARG A 127 3.66 -13.05 17.08
N LEU A 128 4.22 -13.06 15.88
CA LEU A 128 4.71 -14.28 15.21
C LEU A 128 6.15 -14.61 15.58
N ALA A 129 6.93 -13.63 16.04
CA ALA A 129 8.32 -13.77 16.47
C ALA A 129 8.49 -14.04 17.98
N GLY A 130 7.43 -13.84 18.78
CA GLY A 130 7.39 -14.16 20.21
C GLY A 130 6.70 -15.50 20.46
#